data_AF-A0A433RQW6-F1
#
_entry.id   AF-A0A433RQW6-F1
#
_cell.length_a   1.000
_cell.length_b   1.000
_cell.length_c   1.000
_cell.angle_alpha   90.00
_cell.angle_beta   90.00
_cell.angle_gamma   90.00
#
_symmetry.space_group_name_H-M   'P 1'
#
loop_
_entity.id
_entity.type
_entity.pdbx_description
1 polymer ?
#
loop_
_entity_poly.entity_id
_entity_poly.type
_entity_poly.pdbx_seq_one_letter_code
_entity_poly.pdbx_strand_id
1 'polypeptide(L)'
;MNIQRITGIVTAIASVLAVWFLFKQQYAIAVVLISFTFTLTNALRAKDMKAKGYVKESKVMRTISIFFGILTVAAIVSLFI
;
A
#
# COMPACT_ATOMS: atom_id res chain seq x y z
N MET A 1 -2.23 20.54 -4.99
CA MET A 1 -2.28 19.76 -3.73
C MET A 1 -0.98 18.97 -3.58
N ASN A 2 -0.34 18.94 -2.39
CA ASN A 2 0.92 18.20 -2.19
C ASN A 2 0.72 16.70 -2.46
N ILE A 3 1.64 16.06 -3.20
CA ILE A 3 1.61 14.63 -3.53
C ILE A 3 1.44 13.74 -2.30
N GLN A 4 2.04 14.10 -1.16
CA GLN A 4 1.89 13.37 0.10
C GLN A 4 0.45 13.39 0.62
N ARG A 5 -0.28 14.50 0.44
CA ARG A 5 -1.70 14.60 0.84
C ARG A 5 -2.58 13.76 -0.09
N ILE A 6 -2.30 13.77 -1.39
CA ILE A 6 -2.99 12.91 -2.36
C ILE A 6 -2.80 11.44 -1.96
N THR A 7 -1.55 11.01 -1.74
CA THR A 7 -1.26 9.63 -1.34
C THR A 7 -1.96 9.28 -0.03
N GLY A 8 -1.98 10.18 0.97
CA GLY A 8 -2.70 9.96 2.22
C GLY A 8 -4.21 9.77 2.04
N ILE A 9 -4.86 10.60 1.22
CA ILE A 9 -6.30 10.48 0.91
C ILE A 9 -6.58 9.16 0.18
N VAL A 10 -5.78 8.83 -0.83
CA VAL A 10 -5.92 7.58 -1.59
C VAL A 10 -5.76 6.36 -0.67
N THR A 11 -4.76 6.37 0.22
CA THR A 11 -4.57 5.31 1.21
C THR A 11 -5.77 5.20 2.14
N ALA A 12 -6.28 6.31 2.69
CA ALA A 12 -7.42 6.29 3.59
C ALA A 12 -8.68 5.70 2.92
N ILE A 13 -8.99 6.15 1.70
CA ILE A 13 -10.13 5.61 0.92
C ILE A 13 -9.93 4.12 0.65
N ALA A 14 -8.75 3.72 0.17
CA ALA A 14 -8.46 2.32 -0.11
C ALA A 14 -8.55 1.43 1.15
N SER A 15 -8.12 1.91 2.31
CA SER A 15 -8.26 1.19 3.58
C SER A 15 -9.72 1.03 4.02
N VAL A 16 -10.54 2.08 3.88
CA VAL A 16 -11.99 1.99 4.18
C VAL A 16 -12.68 1.00 3.24
N LEU A 17 -12.37 1.08 1.94
CA LEU A 17 -12.90 0.15 0.94
C LEU A 17 -12.45 -1.29 1.22
N ALA A 18 -11.20 -1.51 1.62
CA ALA A 18 -10.70 -2.84 1.98
C ALA A 18 -11.56 -3.47 3.08
N VAL A 19 -11.82 -2.72 4.16
CA VAL A 19 -12.67 -3.18 5.26
C VAL A 19 -14.10 -3.44 4.79
N TRP A 20 -14.66 -2.56 3.96
CA TRP A 20 -15.99 -2.75 3.38
C TRP A 20 -16.09 -4.06 2.57
N PHE A 21 -15.10 -4.36 1.73
CA PHE A 21 -15.06 -5.57 0.93
C PHE A 21 -14.83 -6.84 1.76
N LEU A 22 -14.12 -6.75 2.90
CA LEU A 22 -14.05 -7.85 3.87
C LEU A 22 -15.46 -8.21 4.39
N PHE A 23 -16.26 -7.21 4.76
CA PHE A 23 -17.64 -7.46 5.22
C PHE A 23 -18.55 -8.02 4.11
N LYS A 24 -18.30 -7.63 2.86
CA LYS A 24 -19.00 -8.20 1.69
C LYS A 24 -18.47 -9.57 1.28
N GLN A 25 -17.50 -10.13 2.01
CA GLN A 25 -16.83 -11.40 1.72
C GLN A 25 -16.18 -11.43 0.32
N GLN A 26 -15.88 -10.26 -0.24
CA GLN A 26 -15.18 -10.11 -1.51
C GLN A 26 -13.66 -10.02 -1.24
N TYR A 27 -13.12 -11.11 -0.72
CA TYR A 27 -11.76 -11.15 -0.16
C TYR A 27 -10.67 -10.82 -1.18
N ALA A 28 -10.83 -11.22 -2.45
CA ALA A 28 -9.85 -10.93 -3.49
C ALA A 28 -9.68 -9.41 -3.70
N ILE A 29 -10.78 -8.66 -3.75
CA ILE A 29 -10.76 -7.18 -3.87
C ILE A 29 -10.17 -6.57 -2.60
N ALA A 30 -10.54 -7.08 -1.42
CA ALA A 30 -9.98 -6.60 -0.16
C ALA A 30 -8.45 -6.79 -0.11
N VAL A 31 -7.93 -7.93 -0.56
CA VAL A 31 -6.48 -8.22 -0.62
C VAL A 31 -5.76 -7.28 -1.59
N VAL A 32 -6.35 -6.96 -2.74
CA VAL A 32 -5.81 -5.94 -3.67
C VAL A 32 -5.67 -4.59 -2.98
N LEU A 33 -6.72 -4.13 -2.31
CA LEU A 33 -6.72 -2.83 -1.64
C LEU A 33 -5.74 -2.80 -0.45
N ILE A 34 -5.69 -3.87 0.35
CA ILE A 34 -4.75 -4.00 1.47
C ILE A 34 -3.31 -3.95 0.95
N SER A 35 -2.94 -4.81 0.00
CA SER A 35 -1.59 -4.83 -0.57
C SER A 35 -1.20 -3.49 -1.17
N PHE A 36 -2.10 -2.84 -1.91
CA PHE A 36 -1.89 -1.51 -2.46
C PHE A 36 -1.63 -0.45 -1.38
N THR A 37 -2.40 -0.46 -0.28
CA THR A 37 -2.17 0.46 0.84
C THR A 37 -0.81 0.25 1.50
N PHE A 38 -0.36 -1.01 1.65
CA PHE A 38 0.99 -1.31 2.15
C PHE A 38 2.08 -0.83 1.20
N THR A 39 1.90 -0.94 -0.11
CA THR A 39 2.84 -0.39 -1.10
C THR A 39 3.02 1.11 -0.91
N LEU A 40 1.92 1.87 -0.87
CA LEU A 40 1.94 3.33 -0.76
C LEU A 40 2.51 3.82 0.57
N THR A 41 2.02 3.27 1.68
CA THR A 41 2.43 3.70 3.03
C THR A 41 3.90 3.41 3.30
N ASN A 42 4.41 2.27 2.86
CA ASN A 42 5.82 1.93 3.03
C ASN A 42 6.74 2.74 2.09
N ALA A 43 6.28 3.12 0.89
CA ALA A 43 7.03 4.05 0.03
C ALA A 43 7.17 5.42 0.70
N LEU A 44 6.09 5.93 1.30
CA LEU A 44 6.11 7.20 2.04
C LEU A 44 7.01 7.11 3.29
N ARG A 45 6.91 6.02 4.06
CA ARG A 45 7.78 5.76 5.22
C ARG A 45 9.25 5.68 4.82
N ALA A 46 9.58 5.03 3.70
CA ALA A 46 10.94 4.97 3.19
C ALA A 46 11.49 6.38 2.91
N LYS A 47 10.68 7.25 2.29
CA LYS A 47 11.06 8.64 2.01
C LYS A 47 11.23 9.46 3.28
N ASP A 48 10.28 9.36 4.22
CA ASP A 48 10.31 10.07 5.51
C ASP A 48 11.52 9.67 6.35
N MET A 49 11.77 8.36 6.48
CA MET A 49 12.93 7.82 7.19
C MET A 49 14.25 8.28 6.59
N LYS A 50 14.36 8.31 5.25
CA LYS A 50 15.56 8.83 4.58
C LYS A 50 15.79 10.30 4.90
N ALA A 51 14.74 11.11 4.88
CA ALA A 51 14.81 12.55 5.19
C ALA A 51 15.25 12.82 6.63
N LYS A 52 14.94 11.90 7.56
CA LYS A 52 15.33 11.96 8.97
C LYS A 52 16.70 11.33 9.28
N GLY A 53 17.42 10.81 8.27
CA GLY A 53 18.73 10.16 8.45
C GLY A 53 18.68 8.67 8.81
N TYR A 54 17.50 8.06 8.89
CA TYR A 54 17.32 6.62 9.15
C TYR A 54 17.52 5.79 7.88
N VAL A 55 18.78 5.69 7.40
CA VAL A 55 19.11 5.10 6.10
C VAL A 55 18.82 3.60 6.05
N LYS A 56 19.08 2.85 7.13
CA LYS A 56 18.87 1.40 7.17
C LYS A 56 17.38 1.07 7.12
N GLU A 57 16.59 1.74 7.95
CA GLU A 57 15.15 1.58 8.07
C GLU A 57 14.45 2.02 6.78
N SER A 58 14.94 3.10 6.15
CA SER A 58 14.46 3.53 4.83
C SER A 58 14.62 2.44 3.77
N LYS A 59 15.77 1.75 3.73
CA LYS A 59 15.98 0.62 2.80
C LYS A 59 15.02 -0.52 3.08
N VAL A 60 14.80 -0.86 4.35
CA VAL A 60 13.83 -1.89 4.75
C VAL A 60 12.42 -1.53 4.27
N MET A 61 11.96 -0.32 4.56
CA MET A 61 10.62 0.14 4.12
C MET A 61 10.50 0.17 2.60
N ARG A 62 11.56 0.53 1.88
CA ARG A 62 11.58 0.46 0.42
C ARG A 62 11.43 -0.98 -0.08
N THR A 63 12.14 -1.93 0.50
CA THR A 63 12.02 -3.36 0.15
C THR A 63 10.60 -3.86 0.43
N ILE A 64 10.03 -3.52 1.58
CA ILE A 64 8.64 -3.88 1.93
C ILE A 64 7.65 -3.28 0.93
N SER A 65 7.82 -2.02 0.54
CA SER A 65 6.98 -1.37 -0.45
C SER A 65 7.03 -2.09 -1.81
N ILE A 66 8.22 -2.47 -2.26
CA ILE A 66 8.40 -3.22 -3.53
C ILE A 66 7.73 -4.60 -3.43
N PHE A 67 7.94 -5.32 -2.33
CA PHE A 67 7.31 -6.62 -2.09
C PHE A 67 5.78 -6.53 -2.18
N PHE A 68 5.16 -5.58 -1.48
CA PHE A 68 3.72 -5.37 -1.57
C PHE A 68 3.27 -4.86 -2.94
N GLY A 69 4.12 -4.12 -3.66
CA GLY A 69 3.86 -3.72 -5.04
C GLY A 69 3.71 -4.93 -5.96
N ILE A 70 4.62 -5.91 -5.84
CA ILE A 70 4.53 -7.19 -6.56
C ILE A 70 3.27 -7.96 -6.16
N LEU A 71 2.98 -8.05 -4.86
CA LEU A 71 1.76 -8.70 -4.37
C LEU A 71 0.49 -8.01 -4.86
N THR A 72 0.48 -6.69 -4.98
CA THR A 72 -0.66 -5.93 -5.51
C THR A 72 -0.94 -6.35 -6.95
N VAL A 73 0.10 -6.44 -7.79
CA VAL A 73 -0.04 -6.90 -9.17
C VAL A 73 -0.55 -8.34 -9.20
N ALA A 74 0.02 -9.24 -8.41
CA ALA A 74 -0.43 -10.64 -8.33
C ALA A 74 -1.90 -10.75 -7.87
N ALA A 75 -2.31 -9.96 -6.87
CA ALA A 75 -3.68 -9.92 -6.38
C ALA A 75 -4.64 -9.38 -7.45
N ILE A 76 -4.24 -8.36 -8.23
CA ILE A 76 -5.05 -7.88 -9.36
C ILE A 76 -5.23 -8.97 -10.41
N VAL A 77 -4.15 -9.69 -10.76
CA VAL A 77 -4.23 -10.81 -11.72
C VAL A 77 -5.19 -11.89 -11.24
N SER A 78 -5.20 -12.20 -9.94
CA SER A 78 -6.14 -13.18 -9.36
C SER A 78 -7.62 -12.79 -9.45
N LEU A 79 -7.97 -11.55 -9.80
CA LEU A 79 -9.36 -11.16 -10.06
C LEU A 79 -9.89 -11.69 -11.40
N PHE A 80 -9.01 -12.17 -12.28
CA PHE A 80 -9.33 -12.57 -13.64
C PHE A 80 -9.11 -14.07 -13.91
N ILE A 81 -8.72 -14.83 -12.89
CA ILE A 81 -8.51 -16.28 -12.92
C ILE A 81 -9.58 -16.92 -12.05
#